data_AF-A0A257A1Q1-F1
#
_entry.id   AF-A0A257A1Q1-F1
#
_cell.length_a   1.000
_cell.length_b   1.000
_cell.length_c   1.000
_cell.angle_alpha   90.00
_cell.angle_beta   90.00
_cell.angle_gamma   90.00
#
_symmetry.space_group_name_H-M   'P 1'
#
loop_
_entity.id
_entity.type
_entity.pdbx_description
1 polymer ?
#
loop_
_entity_poly.entity_id
_entity_poly.type
_entity_poly.pdbx_seq_one_letter_code
_entity_poly.pdbx_strand_id
1 'polypeptide(L)' 'MDRYIIARMKVNKLGGKVYSSSGRYIGRIIKLFGPVDNPYVKIKVERRWGRNVGEIYVRGDRR' A
#
# COMPACT_ATOMS: atom_id res chain seq x y z
N MET A 1 3.89 -17.63 5.97
CA MET A 1 3.77 -17.01 4.62
C MET A 1 3.48 -15.53 4.76
N ASP A 2 4.39 -14.69 4.29
CA ASP A 2 4.16 -13.26 4.13
C ASP A 2 3.10 -13.03 3.04
N ARG A 3 2.14 -12.12 3.29
CA ARG A 3 1.16 -11.70 2.28
C ARG A 3 1.57 -10.33 1.75
N TYR A 4 1.57 -10.19 0.43
CA TYR A 4 1.88 -8.94 -0.25
C TYR A 4 0.69 -8.47 -1.06
N ILE A 5 0.57 -7.16 -1.21
CA ILE A 5 -0.39 -6.55 -2.12
C ILE A 5 0.37 -5.72 -3.15
N ILE A 6 -0.03 -5.86 -4.42
CA ILE A 6 0.47 -5.04 -5.52
C ILE A 6 -0.64 -4.06 -5.89
N ALA A 7 -0.28 -2.78 -5.93
CA ALA A 7 -1.20 -1.72 -6.32
C ALA A 7 -0.48 -0.75 -7.26
N ARG A 8 -1.22 -0.14 -8.18
CA ARG A 8 -0.71 0.94 -9.03
C ARG A 8 -1.07 2.26 -8.38
N MET A 9 -0.09 3.11 -8.10
CA MET A 9 -0.36 4.41 -7.49
C MET A 9 0.73 5.43 -7.80
N LYS A 10 0.33 6.69 -7.83
CA LYS A 10 1.23 7.84 -7.92
C LYS A 10 1.82 8.15 -6.53
N VAL A 11 2.67 7.25 -6.02
CA VAL A 11 3.43 7.47 -4.77
C VAL A 11 4.90 7.59 -5.08
N ASN A 12 5.54 8.55 -4.41
CA ASN A 12 6.96 8.85 -4.51
C ASN A 12 7.77 8.44 -3.27
N LYS A 13 7.17 7.72 -2.30
CA LYS A 13 7.80 7.45 -1.00
C LYS A 13 7.80 5.97 -0.61
N LEU A 14 9.00 5.38 -0.58
CA LEU A 14 9.26 4.09 0.08
C LEU A 14 8.97 4.16 1.57
N GLY A 15 8.53 3.04 2.17
CA GLY A 15 8.25 2.97 3.60
C GLY A 15 6.93 3.62 4.04
N GLY A 16 6.17 4.21 3.11
CA GLY A 16 4.86 4.79 3.37
C GLY A 16 3.91 3.77 4.02
N LYS A 17 3.19 4.21 5.05
CA LYS A 17 2.15 3.42 5.72
C LYS A 17 0.89 3.39 4.86
N VAL A 18 0.30 2.22 4.73
CA VAL A 18 -0.88 1.96 3.92
C VAL A 18 -2.04 1.64 4.82
N TYR A 19 -3.18 2.26 4.52
CA TYR A 19 -4.40 2.14 5.29
C TYR A 19 -5.56 1.68 4.38
N SER A 20 -6.65 1.23 4.98
CA SER A 20 -7.93 1.08 4.30
C SER A 20 -8.68 2.42 4.27
N SER A 21 -9.74 2.52 3.48
CA SER A 21 -10.67 3.67 3.49
C SER A 21 -11.19 4.00 4.88
N SER A 22 -11.43 2.97 5.70
CA SER A 22 -11.86 3.10 7.10
C SER A 22 -10.78 3.61 8.06
N GLY A 23 -9.58 3.94 7.57
CA GLY A 23 -8.45 4.41 8.38
C GLY A 23 -7.67 3.29 9.09
N ARG A 24 -8.00 2.01 8.89
CA ARG A 24 -7.27 0.90 9.51
C ARG A 24 -5.93 0.65 8.84
N TYR A 25 -4.87 0.49 9.63
CA TYR A 25 -3.53 0.15 9.14
C TYR A 25 -3.50 -1.26 8.52
N ILE A 26 -3.00 -1.34 7.30
CA ILE A 26 -2.82 -2.58 6.52
C ILE A 26 -1.36 -3.04 6.59
N GLY A 27 -0.42 -2.12 6.37
CA GLY A 27 0.99 -2.44 6.25
C GLY A 27 1.82 -1.30 5.66
N ARG A 28 2.95 -1.62 5.05
CA ARG A 28 3.90 -0.63 4.52
C ARG A 28 4.39 -0.94 3.12
N ILE A 29 4.75 0.10 2.38
CA ILE A 29 5.36 -0.02 1.05
C ILE A 29 6.82 -0.45 1.21
N ILE A 30 7.17 -1.57 0.60
CA ILE A 30 8.54 -2.14 0.64
C ILE A 30 9.27 -2.02 -0.69
N LYS A 31 8.56 -1.76 -1.80
CA LYS A 31 9.15 -1.62 -3.13
C LYS A 31 8.30 -0.73 -4.03
N LEU A 32 8.94 0.08 -4.86
CA LEU A 32 8.35 0.70 -6.05
C LEU A 32 9.02 0.12 -7.29
N PHE A 33 8.26 -0.09 -8.37
CA PHE A 33 8.76 -0.64 -9.63
C PHE A 33 7.83 -0.29 -10.79
N GLY A 34 8.32 -0.43 -12.01
CA GLY A 34 7.56 -0.14 -13.23
C GLY A 34 7.72 1.32 -13.71
N PRO A 35 6.77 1.83 -14.50
CA PRO A 35 6.88 3.13 -15.16
C PRO A 35 6.99 4.28 -14.15
N VAL A 36 7.84 5.26 -14.45
CA VAL A 36 8.13 6.39 -13.55
C VAL A 36 6.88 7.23 -13.26
N ASP A 37 6.04 7.48 -14.28
CA ASP A 37 4.85 8.32 -14.14
C ASP A 37 3.70 7.67 -13.35
N ASN A 38 3.65 6.34 -13.34
CA ASN A 38 2.58 5.58 -12.71
C ASN A 38 3.09 4.21 -12.22
N PRO A 39 3.91 4.20 -11.15
CA PRO A 39 4.57 3.00 -10.70
C PRO A 39 3.61 2.03 -10.02
N TYR A 40 4.04 0.78 -9.96
CA TYR A 40 3.50 -0.21 -9.06
C TYR A 40 4.23 -0.16 -7.73
N VAL A 41 3.51 -0.49 -6.67
CA VAL A 41 4.04 -0.65 -5.33
C VAL A 41 3.87 -2.09 -4.85
N LYS A 42 4.80 -2.55 -4.02
CA LYS A 42 4.64 -3.78 -3.25
C LYS A 42 4.44 -3.41 -1.79
N ILE A 43 3.34 -3.85 -1.21
CA ILE A 43 2.95 -3.57 0.16
C ILE A 43 3.11 -4.87 0.96
N LYS A 44 3.90 -4.83 2.04
CA LYS A 44 3.96 -5.95 3.00
C LYS A 44 2.78 -5.80 3.96
N VAL A 45 1.91 -6.80 4.00
CA VAL A 45 0.78 -6.82 4.95
C VAL A 45 1.32 -7.22 6.31
N GLU A 46 1.17 -6.34 7.29
CA GLU A 46 1.72 -6.53 8.64
C GLU A 46 0.64 -6.88 9.68
N ARG A 47 -0.65 -6.71 9.35
CA ARG A 47 -1.75 -7.18 10.19
C ARG A 47 -2.54 -8.27 9.48
N ARG A 48 -2.68 -9.44 10.13
CA ARG A 48 -3.57 -10.52 9.72
C ARG A 48 -5.03 -10.12 10.01
N TRP A 49 -5.63 -9.33 9.14
CA TRP A 49 -7.08 -9.23 9.09
C TRP A 49 -7.56 -10.35 8.17
N GLY A 50 -8.17 -11.38 8.75
CA GLY A 50 -8.74 -12.50 8.02
C GLY A 50 -9.98 -12.07 7.24
N ARG A 51 -9.80 -11.31 6.14
CA ARG A 51 -10.83 -11.06 5.12
C ARG A 51 -10.20 -10.37 3.91
N ASN A 52 -10.66 -10.77 2.72
CA ASN A 52 -10.32 -10.20 1.41
C ASN A 52 -10.26 -8.66 1.48
N VAL A 53 -9.08 -8.10 1.22
CA VAL A 53 -8.91 -6.65 1.09
C VAL A 53 -9.32 -6.28 -0.33
N GLY A 54 -10.58 -5.86 -0.50
CA GLY A 54 -11.14 -5.45 -1.80
C GLY A 54 -10.58 -4.12 -2.32
N GLU A 55 -10.21 -3.19 -1.43
CA GLU A 55 -9.70 -1.87 -1.82
C GLU A 55 -8.70 -1.30 -0.80
N ILE A 56 -7.67 -0.61 -1.31
CA ILE A 56 -6.57 -0.03 -0.52
C ILE A 56 -6.51 1.47 -0.77
N TYR A 57 -6.47 2.26 0.30
CA TYR A 57 -6.44 3.73 0.22
C TYR A 57 -5.15 4.24 0.87
N VAL A 58 -4.24 4.79 0.08
CA VAL A 58 -3.07 5.48 0.63
C VAL A 58 -3.46 6.92 0.93
N ARG A 59 -3.46 7.27 2.21
CA ARG A 59 -3.67 8.65 2.66
C ARG A 59 -2.44 9.46 2.24
N GLY A 60 -2.56 10.23 1.16
CA GLY A 60 -1.59 11.26 0.81
C GLY A 60 -1.61 12.34 1.87
N ASP A 61 -0.42 12.71 2.36
CA ASP A 61 -0.20 13.84 3.27
C ASP A 61 -0.95 15.08 2.76
N ARG A 62 -1.84 15.61 3.60
CA ARG A 62 -2.40 16.94 3.41
C ARG A 62 -1.27 17.93 3.75
N ARG A 63 -0.85 18.67 2.72
CA ARG A 63 -0.12 19.95 2.71
C ARG A 63 0.47 20.45 4.02
#